data_AF-A0AAD4H4W8-F1
#
_entry.id   AF-A0AAD4H4W8-F1
#
_cell.length_a   1.000
_cell.length_b   1.000
_cell.length_c   1.000
_cell.angle_alpha   90.00
_cell.angle_beta   90.00
_cell.angle_gamma   90.00
#
_symmetry.space_group_name_H-M   'P 1'
#
loop_
_entity.id
_entity.type
_entity.pdbx_description
1 polymer ?
#
loop_
_entity_poly.entity_id
_entity_poly.type
_entity_poly.pdbx_seq_one_letter_code
_entity_poly.pdbx_strand_id
1 'polypeptide(L)'
;MLRGGSTLVTQLSTNYPDLTTIDFGENLIAEDDMFRFIVDLFKSLQGLSMRITPAYLDRVLPTLLHRSGPTLHLLRLCEMGFNQGQIRSTYIADILASCPHLKTFVALASPGMVKLFSNARLQELLCAGWACSGLEKMSISIEEITTAPTRESDTGRNGLGEITGFTEPGGVGLAVGSK
;
A
#
# COMPACT_ATOMS: atom_id res chain seq x y z
N MET A 1 -11.98 -7.01 -26.58
CA MET A 1 -11.96 -7.95 -25.43
C MET A 1 -11.47 -9.29 -25.92
N LEU A 2 -10.24 -9.67 -25.60
CA LEU A 2 -9.61 -10.92 -26.07
C LEU A 2 -10.14 -12.09 -25.21
N ARG A 3 -10.99 -12.94 -25.80
CA ARG A 3 -11.43 -14.24 -25.24
C ARG A 3 -10.32 -15.31 -25.20
N GLY A 4 -9.04 -14.92 -25.32
CA GLY A 4 -7.90 -15.82 -25.51
C GLY A 4 -7.09 -16.13 -24.25
N GLY A 5 -7.48 -15.59 -23.09
CA GLY A 5 -6.75 -15.80 -21.83
C GLY A 5 -6.69 -17.28 -21.43
N SER A 6 -7.82 -18.00 -21.52
CA SER A 6 -7.87 -19.40 -21.07
C SER A 6 -7.01 -20.36 -21.90
N THR A 7 -6.81 -20.07 -23.20
CA THR A 7 -5.97 -20.92 -24.06
C THR A 7 -4.48 -20.73 -23.80
N LEU A 8 -4.06 -19.51 -23.46
CA LEU A 8 -2.65 -19.19 -23.20
C LEU A 8 -2.13 -19.95 -21.97
N VAL A 9 -2.91 -19.95 -20.89
CA VAL A 9 -2.58 -20.62 -19.62
C VAL A 9 -2.35 -22.11 -19.84
N THR A 10 -3.32 -22.79 -20.46
CA THR A 10 -3.25 -24.22 -20.72
C THR A 10 -2.13 -24.58 -21.69
N GLN A 11 -1.86 -23.73 -22.69
CA GLN A 11 -0.75 -23.94 -23.61
C GLN A 11 0.61 -23.76 -22.94
N LEU A 12 0.76 -22.78 -22.05
CA LEU A 12 2.00 -22.57 -21.31
C LEU A 12 2.30 -23.75 -20.41
N SER A 13 1.30 -24.25 -19.68
CA SER A 13 1.46 -25.43 -18.82
C SER A 13 1.64 -26.73 -19.61
N THR A 14 1.05 -26.88 -20.80
CA THR A 14 1.22 -28.13 -21.56
C THR A 14 2.54 -28.17 -22.32
N ASN A 15 2.95 -27.06 -22.93
CA ASN A 15 4.07 -27.04 -23.86
C ASN A 15 5.41 -26.66 -23.21
N TYR A 16 5.38 -26.03 -22.04
CA TYR A 16 6.59 -25.53 -21.36
C TYR A 16 6.62 -25.98 -19.89
N PRO A 17 6.81 -27.28 -19.62
CA PRO A 17 6.78 -27.83 -18.26
C PRO A 17 7.90 -27.30 -17.35
N ASP A 18 9.01 -26.88 -17.94
CA ASP A 18 10.17 -26.34 -17.22
C ASP A 18 10.10 -24.81 -17.04
N LEU A 19 8.96 -24.18 -17.35
CA LEU A 19 8.80 -22.74 -17.23
C LEU A 19 8.74 -22.33 -15.75
N THR A 20 9.82 -21.73 -15.26
CA THR A 20 9.97 -21.31 -13.86
C THR A 20 9.78 -19.81 -13.64
N THR A 21 9.81 -19.00 -14.70
CA THR A 21 9.69 -17.54 -14.59
C THR A 21 8.76 -17.01 -15.66
N ILE A 22 7.81 -16.16 -15.24
CA ILE A 22 6.81 -15.59 -16.13
C ILE A 22 6.70 -14.09 -15.87
N ASP A 23 6.81 -13.31 -16.95
CA ASP A 23 6.61 -11.87 -16.93
C ASP A 23 5.48 -11.50 -17.89
N PHE A 24 4.37 -11.05 -17.34
CA PHE A 24 3.24 -10.53 -18.09
C PHE A 24 3.37 -9.05 -18.42
N GLY A 25 4.43 -8.38 -17.95
CA GLY A 25 4.69 -6.96 -18.16
C GLY A 25 3.51 -6.10 -17.69
N GLU A 26 3.08 -5.18 -18.55
CA GLU A 26 1.99 -4.23 -18.27
C GLU A 26 0.59 -4.76 -18.67
N ASN A 27 0.49 -6.04 -19.05
CA ASN A 27 -0.76 -6.63 -19.49
C ASN A 27 -1.68 -6.92 -18.30
N LEU A 28 -2.91 -6.40 -18.36
CA LEU A 28 -3.95 -6.73 -17.40
C LEU A 28 -4.61 -8.05 -17.79
N ILE A 29 -4.46 -9.05 -16.93
CA ILE A 29 -5.12 -10.35 -17.06
C ILE A 29 -6.41 -10.33 -16.25
N ALA A 30 -7.48 -10.90 -16.80
CA ALA A 30 -8.74 -11.05 -16.06
C ALA A 30 -8.52 -11.91 -14.81
N GLU A 31 -9.21 -11.60 -13.71
CA GLU A 31 -9.05 -12.29 -12.42
C GLU A 31 -9.18 -13.81 -12.56
N ASP A 32 -10.22 -14.29 -13.25
CA ASP A 32 -10.46 -15.72 -13.40
C ASP A 32 -9.36 -16.43 -14.21
N ASP A 33 -8.83 -15.77 -15.24
CA ASP A 33 -7.72 -16.32 -16.03
C ASP A 33 -6.44 -16.35 -15.20
N MET A 34 -6.16 -15.32 -14.39
CA MET A 34 -5.02 -15.25 -13.48
C MET A 34 -5.12 -16.30 -12.35
N PHE A 35 -6.31 -16.44 -11.77
CA PHE A 35 -6.58 -17.44 -10.74
C PHE A 35 -6.40 -18.86 -11.29
N ARG A 36 -7.02 -19.15 -12.45
CA ARG A 36 -6.83 -20.45 -13.13
C ARG A 36 -5.37 -20.66 -13.48
N PHE A 37 -4.67 -19.64 -13.96
CA PHE A 37 -3.25 -19.71 -14.22
C PHE A 37 -2.44 -20.12 -13.00
N ILE A 38 -2.65 -19.51 -11.83
CA ILE A 38 -1.94 -19.88 -10.60
C ILE A 38 -2.31 -21.29 -10.13
N VAL A 39 -3.57 -21.69 -10.29
CA VAL A 39 -4.04 -23.04 -9.94
C VAL A 39 -3.50 -24.10 -10.90
N ASP A 40 -3.35 -23.78 -12.18
CA ASP A 40 -2.88 -24.71 -13.20
C ASP A 40 -1.35 -24.68 -13.31
N LEU A 41 -0.70 -23.65 -12.77
CA LEU A 41 0.74 -23.55 -12.81
C LEU A 41 1.46 -24.59 -11.96
N PHE A 42 2.69 -24.83 -12.39
CA PHE A 42 3.65 -25.70 -11.75
C PHE A 42 3.97 -25.22 -10.34
N LYS A 43 4.08 -26.20 -9.42
CA LYS A 43 4.54 -26.02 -8.03
C LYS A 43 5.97 -25.46 -7.91
N SER A 44 6.63 -25.18 -9.04
CA SER A 44 8.02 -24.76 -9.17
C SER A 44 8.18 -23.34 -9.73
N LEU A 45 7.13 -22.52 -9.72
CA LEU A 45 7.26 -21.12 -10.14
C LEU A 45 8.23 -20.39 -9.23
N GLN A 46 9.29 -19.85 -9.82
CA GLN A 46 10.35 -19.11 -9.16
C GLN A 46 10.24 -17.61 -9.37
N GLY A 47 9.68 -17.17 -10.49
CA GLY A 47 9.55 -15.76 -10.82
C GLY A 47 8.18 -15.42 -11.39
N LEU A 48 7.52 -14.42 -10.80
CA LEU A 48 6.26 -13.89 -11.32
C LEU A 48 6.30 -12.37 -11.35
N SER A 49 6.12 -11.80 -12.54
CA SER A 49 5.91 -10.38 -12.75
C SER A 49 4.58 -10.18 -13.46
N MET A 50 3.68 -9.43 -12.84
CA MET A 50 2.37 -9.18 -13.40
C MET A 50 1.76 -7.87 -12.95
N ARG A 51 0.83 -7.40 -13.76
CA ARG A 51 -0.08 -6.34 -13.39
C ARG A 51 -1.31 -6.91 -12.70
N ILE A 52 -1.63 -6.43 -11.50
CA ILE A 52 -2.77 -6.91 -10.72
C ILE A 52 -3.64 -5.74 -10.23
N THR A 53 -4.95 -5.95 -10.26
CA THR A 53 -5.93 -5.03 -9.67
C THR A 53 -6.08 -5.37 -8.19
N PRO A 54 -6.19 -4.38 -7.28
CA PRO A 54 -6.23 -4.66 -5.85
C PRO A 54 -7.41 -5.55 -5.44
N ALA A 55 -8.54 -5.45 -6.14
CA ALA A 55 -9.71 -6.31 -5.92
C ALA A 55 -9.42 -7.81 -6.13
N TYR A 56 -8.39 -8.16 -6.91
CA TYR A 56 -8.04 -9.55 -7.20
C TYR A 56 -7.14 -10.16 -6.12
N LEU A 57 -6.46 -9.32 -5.32
CA LEU A 57 -5.48 -9.80 -4.33
C LEU A 57 -6.10 -10.73 -3.29
N ASP A 58 -7.32 -10.46 -2.83
CA ASP A 58 -8.00 -11.29 -1.82
C ASP A 58 -8.13 -12.76 -2.26
N ARG A 59 -8.30 -13.02 -3.56
CA ARG A 59 -8.48 -14.37 -4.11
C ARG A 59 -7.18 -14.95 -4.69
N VAL A 60 -6.47 -14.14 -5.46
CA VAL A 60 -5.29 -14.54 -6.23
C VAL A 60 -4.08 -14.74 -5.32
N LEU A 61 -3.84 -13.82 -4.38
CA LEU A 61 -2.63 -13.82 -3.58
C LEU A 61 -2.53 -15.02 -2.63
N PRO A 62 -3.55 -15.38 -1.81
CA PRO A 62 -3.45 -16.55 -0.94
C PRO A 62 -3.16 -17.84 -1.71
N THR A 63 -3.78 -17.98 -2.89
CA THR A 63 -3.59 -19.15 -3.76
C THR A 63 -2.17 -19.18 -4.32
N LEU A 64 -1.63 -18.03 -4.75
CA LEU A 64 -0.25 -17.92 -5.21
C LEU A 64 0.75 -18.28 -4.11
N LEU A 65 0.57 -17.72 -2.92
CA LEU A 65 1.46 -17.93 -1.78
C LEU A 65 1.45 -19.38 -1.32
N HIS A 66 0.26 -19.99 -1.25
CA HIS A 66 0.14 -21.39 -0.87
C HIS A 66 0.84 -22.33 -1.85
N ARG A 67 0.75 -22.05 -3.17
CA ARG A 67 1.25 -22.97 -4.20
C ARG A 67 2.69 -22.75 -4.60
N SER A 68 3.10 -21.49 -4.68
CA SER A 68 4.40 -21.09 -5.23
C SER A 68 5.26 -20.33 -4.22
N GLY A 69 4.72 -19.95 -3.06
CA GLY A 69 5.48 -19.27 -2.01
C GLY A 69 6.80 -19.95 -1.67
N PRO A 70 6.83 -21.28 -1.42
CA PRO A 70 8.05 -22.01 -1.10
C PRO A 70 9.13 -22.03 -2.20
N THR A 71 8.81 -21.65 -3.44
CA THR A 71 9.76 -21.66 -4.57
C THR A 71 10.02 -20.28 -5.16
N LEU A 72 9.20 -19.29 -4.80
CA LEU A 72 9.28 -17.93 -5.34
C LEU A 72 10.56 -17.22 -4.88
N HIS A 73 11.38 -16.84 -5.85
CA HIS A 73 12.56 -15.99 -5.70
C HIS A 73 12.29 -14.55 -6.16
N LEU A 74 11.39 -14.35 -7.12
CA LEU A 74 11.04 -13.05 -7.67
C LEU A 74 9.52 -12.89 -7.70
N LEU A 75 9.02 -11.84 -7.05
CA LEU A 75 7.63 -11.44 -7.12
C LEU A 75 7.53 -9.94 -7.41
N ARG A 76 6.95 -9.60 -8.55
CA ARG A 76 6.65 -8.23 -8.96
C ARG A 76 5.16 -8.07 -9.21
N LEU A 77 4.52 -7.31 -8.33
CA LEU A 77 3.12 -6.93 -8.43
C LEU A 77 3.09 -5.45 -8.81
N CYS A 78 2.85 -5.19 -10.10
CA CYS A 78 2.61 -3.84 -10.60
C CYS A 78 1.12 -3.56 -10.50
N GLU A 79 0.74 -2.46 -9.87
CA GLU A 79 -0.64 -2.32 -9.43
C GLU A 79 -1.39 -1.23 -10.21
N MET A 80 -2.66 -1.50 -10.49
CA MET A 80 -3.62 -0.57 -11.10
C MET A 80 -4.43 0.12 -10.01
N GLY A 81 -4.05 1.33 -9.64
CA GLY A 81 -4.95 2.24 -8.93
C GLY A 81 -5.40 1.75 -7.55
N PHE A 82 -4.46 1.67 -6.61
CA PHE A 82 -4.83 1.54 -5.21
C PHE A 82 -5.54 2.81 -4.71
N ASN A 83 -6.78 2.66 -4.27
CA ASN A 83 -7.37 3.60 -3.33
C ASN A 83 -6.82 3.27 -1.94
N GLN A 84 -6.39 4.29 -1.19
CA GLN A 84 -5.74 4.22 0.14
C GLN A 84 -6.39 3.26 1.17
N GLY A 85 -7.64 2.85 0.97
CA GLY A 85 -8.40 1.98 1.88
C GLY A 85 -8.39 0.48 1.56
N GLN A 86 -7.93 0.02 0.39
CA GLN A 86 -8.14 -1.37 -0.04
C GLN A 86 -6.95 -2.30 0.10
N ILE A 87 -5.75 -1.78 0.33
CA ILE A 87 -4.59 -2.64 0.59
C ILE A 87 -4.60 -3.01 2.04
N ARG A 88 -4.86 -4.28 2.30
CA ARG A 88 -4.62 -4.85 3.60
C ARG A 88 -3.10 -4.84 3.78
N SER A 89 -2.62 -4.09 4.78
CA SER A 89 -1.20 -4.07 5.15
C SER A 89 -0.63 -5.47 5.39
N THR A 90 -1.52 -6.44 5.64
CA THR A 90 -1.22 -7.86 5.79
C THR A 90 -0.64 -8.50 4.53
N TYR A 91 -0.97 -8.07 3.31
CA TYR A 91 -0.52 -8.77 2.10
C TYR A 91 0.99 -8.86 1.97
N ILE A 92 1.72 -7.79 2.32
CA ILE A 92 3.18 -7.83 2.28
C ILE A 92 3.70 -8.77 3.36
N ALA A 93 3.15 -8.70 4.58
CA ALA A 93 3.54 -9.62 5.64
C ALA A 93 3.28 -11.09 5.23
N ASP A 94 2.13 -11.37 4.62
CA ASP A 94 1.75 -12.69 4.12
C ASP A 94 2.74 -13.18 3.04
N ILE A 95 3.12 -12.30 2.11
CA ILE A 95 4.13 -12.59 1.07
C ILE A 95 5.48 -12.94 1.72
N LEU A 96 5.99 -12.07 2.61
CA LEU A 96 7.30 -12.23 3.23
C LEU A 96 7.35 -13.43 4.18
N ALA A 97 6.22 -13.80 4.80
CA ALA A 97 6.09 -14.99 5.64
C ALA A 97 6.00 -16.28 4.81
N SER A 98 5.33 -16.23 3.65
CA SER A 98 5.08 -17.42 2.82
C SER A 98 6.19 -17.73 1.82
N CYS A 99 7.11 -16.77 1.57
CA CYS A 99 8.15 -16.89 0.55
C CYS A 99 9.57 -16.89 1.15
N PRO A 100 10.05 -17.98 1.78
CA PRO A 100 11.34 -18.00 2.49
C PRO A 100 12.55 -17.80 1.57
N HIS A 101 12.41 -18.07 0.26
CA HIS A 101 13.48 -17.92 -0.72
C HIS A 101 13.38 -16.62 -1.54
N LEU A 102 12.48 -15.71 -1.18
CA LEU A 102 12.27 -14.49 -1.94
C LEU A 102 13.52 -13.60 -1.92
N LYS A 103 14.06 -13.33 -3.11
CA LYS A 103 15.22 -12.45 -3.32
C LYS A 103 14.81 -11.05 -3.76
N THR A 104 13.82 -10.97 -4.65
CA THR A 104 13.32 -9.70 -5.19
C THR A 104 11.83 -9.59 -4.97
N PHE A 105 11.43 -8.57 -4.23
CA PHE A 105 10.04 -8.20 -4.04
C PHE A 105 9.78 -6.76 -4.51
N VAL A 106 8.81 -6.60 -5.40
CA VAL A 106 8.42 -5.30 -5.95
C VAL A 106 6.90 -5.17 -5.89
N ALA A 107 6.39 -4.20 -5.14
CA ALA A 107 4.98 -3.83 -5.08
C ALA A 107 4.85 -2.32 -5.27
N LEU A 108 4.46 -1.91 -6.48
CA LEU A 108 4.53 -0.50 -6.89
C LEU A 108 3.17 0.13 -7.17
N ALA A 109 3.07 1.38 -6.71
CA ALA A 109 2.11 2.42 -7.10
C ALA A 109 1.83 2.50 -8.61
N SER A 110 0.58 2.60 -9.05
CA SER A 110 0.30 3.28 -10.33
C SER A 110 0.80 4.74 -10.25
N PRO A 111 1.47 5.26 -11.30
CA PRO A 111 1.86 6.67 -11.35
C PRO A 111 0.64 7.58 -11.22
N GLY A 112 0.64 8.48 -10.24
CA GLY A 112 -0.45 9.45 -10.01
C GLY A 112 -1.51 9.01 -8.99
N MET A 113 -1.39 7.83 -8.38
CA MET A 113 -2.29 7.38 -7.31
C MET A 113 -1.65 7.52 -5.93
N VAL A 114 -2.51 7.74 -4.93
CA VAL A 114 -2.10 8.03 -3.54
C VAL A 114 -1.39 6.80 -2.93
N LYS A 115 -0.37 7.12 -2.12
CA LYS A 115 0.65 6.25 -1.53
C LYS A 115 0.08 5.06 -0.71
N LEU A 116 0.83 3.94 -0.64
CA LEU A 116 0.35 2.63 -0.13
C LEU A 116 0.51 2.42 1.38
N PHE A 117 1.51 3.05 2.00
CA PHE A 117 1.88 2.79 3.40
C PHE A 117 2.11 4.06 4.18
N SER A 118 1.50 4.15 5.36
CA SER A 118 1.92 5.06 6.42
C SER A 118 3.12 4.49 7.18
N ASN A 119 3.94 5.36 7.79
CA ASN A 119 5.16 4.95 8.52
C ASN A 119 4.91 3.95 9.66
N ALA A 120 3.78 4.02 10.36
CA ALA A 120 3.43 3.10 11.44
C ALA A 120 3.29 1.65 10.94
N ARG A 121 2.65 1.46 9.77
CA ARG A 121 2.46 0.13 9.16
C ARG A 121 3.78 -0.46 8.63
N LEU A 122 4.72 0.40 8.24
CA LEU A 122 6.06 -0.03 7.85
C LEU A 122 6.85 -0.56 9.06
N GLN A 123 6.74 0.09 10.22
CA GLN A 123 7.38 -0.40 11.45
C GLN A 123 6.82 -1.75 11.88
N GLU A 124 5.50 -1.94 11.84
CA GLU A 124 4.88 -3.24 12.11
C GLU A 124 5.41 -4.33 11.17
N LEU A 125 5.55 -4.00 9.88
CA LEU A 125 6.12 -4.92 8.90
C LEU A 125 7.56 -5.29 9.25
N LEU A 126 8.40 -4.32 9.63
CA LEU A 126 9.80 -4.56 10.01
C LEU A 126 9.92 -5.38 11.31
N CYS A 127 8.98 -5.21 12.24
CA CYS A 127 8.93 -5.98 13.48
C CYS A 127 8.44 -7.42 13.27
N ALA A 128 7.77 -7.72 12.16
CA ALA A 128 7.08 -9.00 11.94
C ALA A 128 7.98 -10.23 11.76
N GLY A 129 9.32 -10.09 11.77
CA GLY A 129 10.24 -11.24 11.68
C GLY A 129 10.11 -11.97 10.34
N TRP A 130 10.81 -11.48 9.32
CA TRP A 130 10.66 -11.98 7.96
C TRP A 130 11.22 -13.40 7.81
N ALA A 131 10.48 -14.29 7.14
CA ALA A 131 10.97 -15.62 6.81
C ALA A 131 12.00 -15.61 5.67
N CYS A 132 11.98 -14.57 4.83
CA CYS A 132 12.88 -14.39 3.69
C CYS A 132 14.22 -13.77 4.12
N SER A 133 15.13 -14.58 4.69
CA SER A 133 16.47 -14.12 5.06
C SER A 133 17.37 -13.78 3.86
N GLY A 134 17.01 -14.25 2.67
CA GLY A 134 17.72 -14.01 1.41
C GLY A 134 17.20 -12.83 0.58
N LEU A 135 16.41 -11.91 1.16
CA LEU A 135 15.85 -10.78 0.43
C LEU A 135 16.94 -9.78 0.05
N GLU A 136 17.24 -9.69 -1.25
CA GLU A 136 18.28 -8.81 -1.82
C GLU A 136 17.71 -7.45 -2.22
N LYS A 137 16.46 -7.42 -2.71
CA LYS A 137 15.80 -6.20 -3.20
C LYS A 137 14.35 -6.15 -2.76
N MET A 138 13.98 -5.04 -2.11
CA MET A 138 12.60 -4.69 -1.79
C MET A 138 12.26 -3.32 -2.38
N SER A 139 11.16 -3.21 -3.09
CA SER A 139 10.67 -1.95 -3.64
C SER A 139 9.18 -1.83 -3.36
N ILE A 140 8.83 -0.95 -2.41
CA ILE A 140 7.45 -0.67 -2.01
C ILE A 140 7.21 0.84 -2.07
N SER A 141 6.01 1.27 -2.46
CA SER A 141 5.66 2.69 -2.48
C SER A 141 5.20 3.17 -1.08
N ILE A 142 6.03 3.97 -0.39
CA ILE A 142 5.75 4.50 0.95
C ILE A 142 5.25 5.95 0.86
N GLU A 143 4.34 6.34 1.76
CA GLU A 143 3.97 7.73 2.00
C GLU A 143 5.12 8.46 2.71
N GLU A 144 5.78 9.36 1.99
CA GLU A 144 7.00 10.07 2.39
C GLU A 144 7.19 10.38 3.89
N ILE A 145 8.44 10.18 4.34
CA ILE A 145 9.05 10.62 5.61
C ILE A 145 9.29 12.15 5.54
N THR A 146 8.32 12.94 5.11
CA THR A 146 8.42 14.41 5.05
C THR A 146 7.23 15.06 5.72
N THR A 147 7.13 14.85 7.03
CA THR A 147 6.70 15.94 7.92
C THR A 147 7.94 16.41 8.66
N ALA A 148 8.66 17.37 8.08
CA ALA A 148 9.32 18.34 8.95
C ALA A 148 8.19 18.88 9.85
N PRO A 149 8.30 18.83 11.19
CA PRO A 149 7.29 19.43 12.03
C PRO A 149 7.21 20.89 11.60
N THR A 150 6.07 21.29 11.05
CA THR A 150 5.75 22.70 10.86
C THR A 150 5.83 23.30 12.26
N ARG A 151 6.99 23.86 12.61
CA ARG A 151 7.12 24.72 13.76
C ARG A 151 6.13 25.84 13.49
N GLU A 152 4.99 25.80 14.18
CA GLU A 152 4.18 26.97 14.43
C GLU A 152 5.13 28.03 14.97
N SER A 153 5.60 28.87 14.05
CA SER A 153 6.36 30.06 14.39
C SER A 153 5.28 31.02 14.83
N ASP A 154 4.96 30.95 16.12
CA ASP A 154 4.18 31.93 16.88
C ASP A 154 4.83 33.29 16.68
N THR A 155 4.46 33.94 15.58
CA THR A 155 4.95 35.25 15.22
C THR A 155 3.91 36.24 15.66
N GLY A 156 4.04 36.65 16.92
CA GLY A 156 3.79 38.01 17.40
C GLY A 156 2.46 38.67 17.04
N ARG A 157 1.64 38.90 18.07
CA ARG A 157 0.79 40.09 18.11
C ARG A 157 0.82 40.74 19.50
N ASN A 158 1.97 41.34 19.82
CA ASN A 158 2.03 42.46 20.75
C ASN A 158 1.84 43.76 19.94
N GLY A 159 0.75 44.47 20.19
CA GLY A 159 0.48 45.81 19.68
C GLY A 159 -0.19 46.65 20.76
N LEU A 160 0.59 47.54 21.37
CA LEU A 160 0.22 48.55 22.36
C LEU A 160 -0.41 49.80 21.69
N GLY A 161 -1.29 50.49 22.42
CA GLY A 161 -1.89 51.80 22.09
C GLY A 161 -3.38 51.66 21.75
N GLU A 162 -4.34 52.44 22.28
CA GLU A 162 -4.32 53.87 22.58
C GLU A 162 -5.59 54.25 23.39
N ILE A 163 -5.50 55.36 24.14
CA ILE A 163 -6.50 55.92 25.08
C ILE A 163 -7.53 56.80 24.34
N THR A 164 -8.69 57.06 24.97
CA THR A 164 -9.75 58.12 24.79
C THR A 164 -11.11 57.52 24.39
N GLY A 165 -12.30 57.93 24.86
CA GLY A 165 -12.77 58.95 25.80
C GLY A 165 -14.33 58.92 25.80
N PHE A 166 -14.94 59.28 26.93
CA PHE A 166 -16.34 59.76 27.15
C PHE A 166 -17.52 59.22 26.31
N THR A 167 -18.55 58.65 26.97
CA THR A 167 -19.87 59.30 27.15
C THR A 167 -20.74 58.56 28.21
N GLU A 168 -21.23 59.30 29.21
CA GLU A 168 -22.48 59.03 29.97
C GLU A 168 -23.72 59.34 29.07
N PRO A 169 -25.01 59.06 29.41
CA PRO A 169 -25.59 58.92 30.77
C PRO A 169 -26.69 57.84 30.97
N GLY A 170 -27.10 57.69 32.25
CA GLY A 170 -28.38 57.11 32.67
C GLY A 170 -28.20 55.91 33.60
N GLY A 171 -28.41 55.94 34.92
CA GLY A 171 -29.18 56.84 35.77
C GLY A 171 -30.44 56.14 36.28
N VAL A 172 -30.32 55.33 37.35
CA VAL A 172 -31.27 55.04 38.48
C VAL A 172 -30.44 54.14 39.42
N GLY A 173 -30.24 54.30 40.73
CA GLY A 173 -30.91 54.98 41.82
C GLY A 173 -31.07 53.94 42.95
N LEU A 174 -30.57 54.22 44.18
CA LEU A 174 -31.13 53.83 45.50
C LEU A 174 -30.09 53.86 46.64
N ALA A 175 -30.23 54.91 47.46
CA ALA A 175 -30.45 54.92 48.92
C ALA A 175 -29.41 54.43 49.94
N VAL A 176 -29.58 55.04 51.13
CA VAL A 176 -29.09 54.75 52.49
C VAL A 176 -27.79 55.49 52.85
N GLY A 177 -27.71 56.35 53.88
CA GLY A 177 -28.63 56.77 54.92
C GLY A 177 -27.84 57.35 56.09
N SER A 178 -28.41 58.37 56.75
CA SER A 178 -28.32 58.72 58.19
C SER A 178 -26.92 58.91 58.83
N LYS A 179 -26.62 59.93 59.63
CA LYS A 179 -27.42 60.71 60.58
C LYS A 179 -26.59 61.91 61.02
#